data_AF-A0A964U3C2-F1
#
_entry.id   AF-A0A964U3C2-F1
#
_cell.length_a   1.000
_cell.length_b   1.000
_cell.length_c   1.000
_cell.angle_alpha   90.00
_cell.angle_beta   90.00
_cell.angle_gamma   90.00
#
_symmetry.space_group_name_H-M   'P 1'
#
loop_
_entity.id
_entity.type
_entity.pdbx_description
1 polymer ?
#
loop_
_entity_poly.entity_id
_entity_poly.type
_entity_poly.pdbx_seq_one_letter_code
_entity_poly.pdbx_strand_id
1 'polypeptide(L)' 'ARAFATLVLCAQGAEDALGPVRAALTDTTQAAASAYDGKLVIRLLAADGWPLRRQILSLLHVLRRGAPPPRVWQM' A
#
# COMPACT_ATOMS: atom_id res chain seq x y z
N ALA A 1 -6.35 -1.58 -16.83
CA ALA A 1 -5.86 -2.37 -15.68
C ALA A 1 -6.69 -3.64 -15.55
N ARG A 2 -6.09 -4.81 -15.30
CA ARG A 2 -6.83 -6.07 -15.06
C ARG A 2 -6.81 -6.48 -13.59
N ALA A 3 -6.04 -5.77 -12.76
CA ALA A 3 -6.01 -5.95 -11.32
C ALA A 3 -6.01 -4.58 -10.62
N PHE A 4 -6.68 -4.50 -9.48
CA PHE A 4 -6.75 -3.31 -8.63
C PHE A 4 -6.72 -3.69 -7.15
N ALA A 5 -6.29 -2.76 -6.31
CA ALA A 5 -6.39 -2.89 -4.86
C ALA A 5 -6.60 -1.52 -4.21
N THR A 6 -7.22 -1.53 -3.03
CA THR A 6 -7.24 -0.39 -2.12
C THR A 6 -6.70 -0.84 -0.76
N LEU A 7 -5.69 -0.14 -0.26
CA LEU A 7 -5.18 -0.32 1.09
C LEU A 7 -5.62 0.87 1.94
N VAL A 8 -6.08 0.58 3.16
CA VAL A 8 -6.50 1.62 4.11
C VAL A 8 -5.83 1.36 5.45
N LEU A 9 -5.13 2.36 5.96
CA LEU A 9 -4.67 2.41 7.35
C LEU A 9 -5.58 3.37 8.11
N CYS A 10 -6.27 2.87 9.12
CA CYS A 10 -7.08 3.66 10.05
C CYS A 10 -6.40 3.64 11.42
N ALA A 11 -5.80 4.77 11.80
CA ALA A 11 -5.11 4.93 13.07
C ALA A 11 -4.94 6.41 13.38
N GLN A 12 -4.82 6.76 14.66
CA GLN A 12 -4.37 8.10 15.04
C GLN A 12 -2.98 8.36 14.43
N GLY A 13 -2.83 9.44 13.66
CA GLY A 13 -1.59 9.81 12.98
C GLY A 13 -1.29 9.00 11.70
N ALA A 14 -2.28 8.36 11.08
CA ALA A 14 -2.08 7.62 9.82
C ALA A 14 -1.47 8.48 8.70
N GLU A 15 -1.70 9.79 8.73
CA GLU A 15 -1.16 10.79 7.81
C GLU A 15 0.37 10.82 7.78
N ASP A 16 1.04 10.48 8.89
CA ASP A 16 2.51 10.46 8.99
C ASP A 16 3.13 9.42 8.03
N ALA A 17 2.37 8.37 7.69
CA ALA A 17 2.81 7.36 6.75
C ALA A 17 2.71 7.80 5.27
N LEU A 18 2.09 8.95 4.95
CA LEU A 18 1.87 9.40 3.57
C LEU A 18 3.18 9.60 2.80
N GLY A 19 4.17 10.27 3.41
CA GLY A 19 5.48 10.52 2.80
C GLY A 19 6.22 9.21 2.48
N PRO A 20 6.46 8.34 3.48
CA PRO A 20 7.08 7.03 3.26
C PRO A 20 6.33 6.15 2.23
N VAL A 21 4.99 6.17 2.25
CA VAL A 21 4.18 5.41 1.27
C VAL A 21 4.38 5.94 -0.15
N ARG A 22 4.35 7.26 -0.35
CA ARG A 22 4.58 7.86 -1.68
C ARG A 22 5.99 7.54 -2.21
N ALA A 23 6.99 7.56 -1.33
CA ALA A 23 8.36 7.21 -1.68
C ALA A 23 8.53 5.71 -2.07
N ALA A 24 7.63 4.84 -1.61
CA ALA A 24 7.65 3.41 -1.91
C ALA A 24 6.83 3.03 -3.16
N LEU A 25 6.14 3.97 -3.80
CA LEU A 25 5.41 3.71 -5.05
C LEU A 25 6.40 3.47 -6.20
N THR A 26 6.09 2.51 -7.06
CA THR A 26 6.90 2.17 -8.24
C THR A 26 6.13 2.37 -9.53
N ASP A 27 6.85 2.53 -10.63
CA ASP A 27 6.27 2.73 -11.97
C ASP A 27 5.59 1.47 -12.53
N THR A 28 5.74 0.32 -11.87
CA THR A 28 5.08 -0.94 -12.27
C THR A 28 3.58 -0.95 -11.95
N THR A 29 3.10 0.03 -11.18
CA THR A 29 1.70 0.22 -10.84
C THR A 29 1.31 1.68 -11.00
N GLN A 30 0.10 1.95 -11.50
CA GLN A 30 -0.49 3.27 -11.37
C GLN A 30 -1.08 3.39 -9.97
N ALA A 31 -0.49 4.21 -9.12
CA ALA A 31 -0.88 4.30 -7.72
C ALA A 31 -0.91 5.74 -7.21
N ALA A 32 -1.78 5.99 -6.24
CA ALA A 32 -1.86 7.26 -5.53
C ALA A 32 -2.22 7.03 -4.07
N ALA A 33 -1.72 7.91 -3.21
CA ALA A 33 -2.00 7.91 -1.77
C ALA A 33 -2.46 9.29 -1.30
N SER A 34 -3.48 9.30 -0.46
CA SER A 34 -4.06 10.47 0.19
C SER A 34 -4.31 10.17 1.66
N ALA A 35 -4.10 11.15 2.53
CA ALA A 35 -4.32 10.99 3.96
C ALA A 35 -5.10 12.17 4.54
N TYR A 36 -6.01 11.88 5.47
CA TYR A 36 -6.90 12.82 6.16
C TYR A 36 -7.61 12.11 7.32
N ASP A 37 -7.92 12.85 8.39
CA ASP A 37 -8.79 12.41 9.48
C ASP A 37 -8.47 11.01 10.04
N GLY A 38 -7.20 10.76 10.37
CA GLY A 38 -6.71 9.49 10.90
C GLY A 38 -6.78 8.34 9.90
N LYS A 39 -6.83 8.64 8.60
CA LYS A 39 -6.90 7.65 7.52
C LYS A 39 -5.82 7.93 6.49
N LEU A 40 -5.20 6.86 6.02
CA LEU A 40 -4.38 6.85 4.82
C LEU A 40 -5.00 5.85 3.83
N VAL A 41 -5.33 6.33 2.64
CA VAL A 41 -5.95 5.55 1.57
C VAL A 41 -5.00 5.49 0.38
N ILE A 42 -4.71 4.27 -0.08
CA ILE A 42 -3.83 3.99 -1.21
C ILE A 42 -4.65 3.23 -2.26
N ARG A 43 -4.71 3.75 -3.49
CA ARG A 43 -5.36 3.08 -4.62
C ARG A 43 -4.31 2.67 -5.64
N LEU A 44 -4.41 1.43 -6.13
CA LEU A 44 -3.45 0.84 -7.05
C LEU A 44 -4.16 0.19 -8.23
N LEU A 45 -3.59 0.37 -9.41
CA LEU A 45 -3.96 -0.28 -10.66
C LEU A 45 -2.73 -0.91 -11.29
N ALA A 46 -2.89 -2.11 -11.85
CA ALA A 46 -1.79 -2.83 -12.49
C ALA A 46 -2.25 -3.60 -13.75
N ALA A 47 -1.28 -4.01 -14.56
CA ALA A 47 -1.52 -4.83 -15.74
C ALA A 47 -2.09 -6.21 -15.35
N ASP A 48 -1.59 -6.81 -14.27
CA ASP A 48 -2.02 -8.09 -13.71
C ASP A 48 -1.72 -8.19 -12.20
N GLY A 49 -1.89 -9.38 -11.61
CA GLY A 49 -1.74 -9.61 -10.17
C GLY A 49 -0.30 -9.63 -9.65
N TRP A 50 0.71 -9.90 -10.48
CA TRP A 50 2.10 -10.01 -10.05
C TRP A 50 2.72 -8.66 -9.61
N PRO A 51 2.75 -7.60 -10.44
CA PRO A 51 3.26 -6.30 -10.01
C PRO A 51 2.38 -5.72 -8.89
N LEU A 52 1.07 -5.99 -8.89
CA LEU A 52 0.18 -5.57 -7.82
C LEU A 52 0.57 -6.21 -6.48
N ARG A 53 0.79 -7.54 -6.42
CA ARG A 53 1.21 -8.25 -5.20
C ARG A 53 2.55 -7.72 -4.69
N ARG A 54 3.53 -7.50 -5.58
CA ARG A 54 4.82 -6.93 -5.20
C ARG A 54 4.70 -5.53 -4.58
N GLN A 55 3.90 -4.66 -5.21
CA GLN A 55 3.65 -3.31 -4.68
C GLN A 55 2.93 -3.34 -3.33
N ILE A 56 1.92 -4.22 -3.16
CA ILE A 56 1.22 -4.41 -1.87
C ILE A 56 2.19 -4.86 -0.78
N LEU A 57 3.04 -5.85 -1.04
CA LEU A 57 4.01 -6.35 -0.05
C LEU A 57 5.03 -5.27 0.34
N SER A 58 5.51 -4.47 -0.61
CA SER A 58 6.38 -3.32 -0.35
C SER A 58 5.68 -2.29 0.54
N LEU A 59 4.43 -1.94 0.23
CA LEU A 59 3.64 -1.01 1.05
C LEU A 59 3.34 -1.55 2.44
N LEU A 60 3.04 -2.84 2.58
CA LEU A 60 2.86 -3.47 3.88
C LEU A 60 4.12 -3.44 4.74
N HIS A 61 5.30 -3.61 4.13
CA HIS A 61 6.56 -3.46 4.85
C HIS A 61 6.70 -2.06 5.45
N VAL A 62 6.34 -1.01 4.69
CA VAL A 62 6.32 0.38 5.18
C VAL A 62 5.27 0.57 6.28
N LEU A 63 4.01 0.22 6.01
CA LEU A 63 2.88 0.44 6.92
C LEU A 63 3.00 -0.33 8.24
N ARG A 64 3.66 -1.50 8.20
CA ARG A 64 3.88 -2.36 9.37
C ARG A 64 5.26 -2.14 10.01
N ARG A 65 6.01 -1.12 9.59
CA ARG A 65 7.34 -0.77 10.13
C ARG A 65 8.29 -1.97 10.14
N GLY A 66 8.33 -2.69 9.02
CA GLY A 66 9.15 -3.89 8.83
C GLY A 66 8.55 -5.18 9.39
N ALA A 67 7.47 -5.14 10.18
CA ALA A 67 6.85 -6.36 10.68
C ALA A 67 6.27 -7.20 9.53
N PRO A 68 6.41 -8.53 9.57
CA PRO A 68 5.96 -9.39 8.48
C PRO A 68 4.44 -9.28 8.27
N PRO A 69 3.96 -9.56 7.04
CA PRO A 69 2.53 -9.67 6.78
C PRO A 69 1.93 -10.82 7.62
N PRO A 70 0.62 -10.75 7.96
CA PRO A 70 -0.06 -11.83 8.67
C PRO A 70 0.15 -13.18 7.98
N ARG A 71 0.30 -14.26 8.77
CA ARG A 71 0.59 -15.61 8.22
C ARG A 71 -0.43 -16.06 7.17
N VAL A 72 -1.70 -15.67 7.31
CA VAL A 72 -2.77 -15.98 6.34
C VAL A 72 -2.59 -15.34 4.96
N TRP A 73 -1.60 -14.46 4.78
CA TRP A 73 -1.23 -13.84 3.50
C TRP A 73 0.03 -14.46 2.88
N GLN A 74 0.69 -15.36 3.60
CA GLN A 74 1.82 -16.17 3.13
C GLN A 74 1.26 -17.33 2.31
N MET A 75 0.87 -17.01 1.07
CA MET A 75 0.70 -17.99 -0.01
C MET A 75 2.00 -18.12 -0.77
#